data_AF-A0AAV8QXN6-F1
#
_entry.id   AF-A0AAV8QXN6-F1
#
_cell.length_a   1.000
_cell.length_b   1.000
_cell.length_c   1.000
_cell.angle_alpha   90.00
_cell.angle_beta   90.00
_cell.angle_gamma   90.00
#
_symmetry.space_group_name_H-M   'P 1'
#
loop_
_entity.id
_entity.type
_entity.pdbx_description
1 polymer ?
#
loop_
_entity_poly.entity_id
_entity_poly.type
_entity_poly.pdbx_seq_one_letter_code
_entity_poly.pdbx_strand_id
1 'polypeptide(L)'
;MGRAPCCDKANVKRGPWSPEEDAALKSYIHHHGTGGNWIALPHKAGLKRCGKSCRLRWLNYLRPDIKHGGFTEEEGAIICTLYDGFGSRWSVIASHLAGRTDNDVKNYWNTKLKKKLMAKQAIIPAHITTVGFSAELQGEGEENSR
;
A
#
# COMPACT_ATOMS: atom_id res chain seq x y z
N MET A 1 -9.27 25.75 -16.83
CA MET A 1 -9.85 26.10 -15.51
C MET A 1 -9.19 25.26 -14.43
N GLY A 2 -8.39 25.87 -13.55
CA GLY A 2 -7.74 25.17 -12.43
C GLY A 2 -8.74 24.89 -11.31
N ARG A 3 -8.70 23.71 -10.69
CA ARG A 3 -9.54 23.41 -9.54
C ARG A 3 -9.16 24.35 -8.39
N ALA A 4 -10.14 25.03 -7.79
CA ALA A 4 -9.92 25.86 -6.63
C ALA A 4 -9.24 25.05 -5.50
N PRO A 5 -8.30 25.64 -4.75
CA PRO A 5 -7.66 24.95 -3.64
C PRO A 5 -8.70 24.49 -2.62
N CYS A 6 -8.61 23.23 -2.20
CA CYS A 6 -9.56 22.58 -1.30
C CYS A 6 -9.69 23.27 0.09
N CYS A 7 -8.75 24.14 0.46
CA CYS A 7 -8.75 24.90 1.71
C CYS A 7 -7.66 25.99 1.71
N ASP A 8 -7.87 27.05 2.48
CA ASP A 8 -6.84 28.05 2.80
C ASP A 8 -5.75 27.44 3.68
N LYS A 9 -4.54 27.34 3.11
CA LYS A 9 -3.39 26.66 3.74
C LYS A 9 -2.92 27.33 5.04
N ALA A 10 -3.26 28.60 5.25
CA ALA A 10 -2.87 29.37 6.43
C ALA A 10 -3.69 29.02 7.69
N ASN A 11 -4.94 28.58 7.53
CA ASN A 11 -5.88 28.40 8.64
C ASN A 11 -6.20 26.94 8.99
N VAL A 12 -5.54 25.97 8.34
CA VAL A 12 -5.75 24.53 8.56
C VAL A 12 -4.56 23.88 9.25
N LYS A 13 -4.83 23.12 10.32
CA LYS A 13 -3.83 22.33 11.05
C LYS A 13 -3.34 21.17 10.16
N ARG A 14 -2.02 21.07 10.02
CA ARG A 14 -1.31 19.96 9.35
C ARG A 14 -0.62 19.10 10.41
N GLY A 15 -0.46 17.81 10.12
CA GLY A 15 0.21 16.87 11.03
C GLY A 15 -0.73 15.91 11.77
N PRO A 16 -0.28 15.31 12.88
CA PRO A 16 -0.97 14.20 13.55
C PRO A 16 -2.34 14.63 14.06
N TRP A 17 -3.30 13.70 14.01
CA TRP A 17 -4.63 13.87 14.59
C TRP A 17 -4.59 13.61 16.09
N SER A 18 -5.16 14.53 16.87
CA SER A 18 -5.32 14.30 18.31
C SER A 18 -6.57 13.46 18.60
N PRO A 19 -6.64 12.81 19.77
CA PRO A 19 -7.82 12.05 20.18
C PRO A 19 -9.11 12.89 20.19
N GLU A 20 -9.01 14.17 20.55
CA GLU A 20 -10.14 15.11 20.58
C GLU A 20 -10.63 15.41 19.17
N GLU A 21 -9.71 15.59 18.21
CA GLU A 21 -10.07 15.77 16.80
C GLU A 21 -10.75 14.51 16.24
N ASP A 22 -10.25 13.33 16.59
CA ASP A 22 -10.84 12.05 16.18
C ASP A 22 -12.23 11.85 16.79
N ALA A 23 -12.42 12.20 18.06
CA ALA A 23 -13.71 12.13 18.74
C ALA A 23 -14.74 13.07 18.11
N ALA A 24 -14.35 14.32 17.81
CA ALA A 24 -15.21 15.27 17.12
C ALA A 24 -15.61 14.77 15.73
N LEU A 25 -14.66 14.22 14.96
CA LEU A 25 -14.92 13.65 13.64
C LEU A 25 -15.86 12.44 13.70
N LYS A 26 -15.62 11.51 14.64
CA LYS A 26 -16.49 10.34 14.88
C LYS A 26 -17.89 10.76 15.27
N SER A 27 -18.03 11.65 16.24
CA SER A 27 -19.31 12.14 16.72
C SER A 27 -20.10 12.78 15.58
N TYR A 28 -19.48 13.68 14.82
CA TYR A 28 -20.14 14.34 13.70
C TYR A 28 -20.65 13.32 12.65
N ILE A 29 -19.82 12.35 12.26
CA ILE A 29 -20.19 11.34 11.27
C ILE A 29 -21.26 10.38 11.79
N HIS A 30 -21.25 10.06 13.09
CA HIS A 30 -22.29 9.23 13.69
C HIS A 30 -23.67 9.90 13.63
N HIS A 31 -23.74 11.21 13.91
CA HIS A 31 -25.00 11.96 13.92
C HIS A 31 -25.50 12.35 12.51
N HIS A 32 -24.59 12.64 11.58
CA HIS A 32 -24.95 13.20 10.27
C HIS A 32 -24.67 12.26 9.07
N GLY A 33 -24.02 11.13 9.32
CA GLY A 33 -23.53 10.23 8.27
C GLY A 33 -22.35 10.80 7.48
N THR A 34 -21.93 10.05 6.45
CA THR A 34 -20.78 10.40 5.60
C THR A 34 -21.16 11.12 4.31
N GLY A 35 -22.42 11.57 4.17
CA GLY A 35 -23.18 11.97 2.96
C GLY A 35 -22.52 12.86 1.90
N GLY A 36 -21.31 12.52 1.45
CA GLY A 36 -20.55 13.14 0.37
C GLY A 36 -19.86 14.46 0.69
N ASN A 37 -20.43 15.29 1.57
CA ASN A 37 -19.95 16.67 1.76
C ASN A 37 -18.78 16.80 2.76
N TRP A 38 -17.62 16.29 2.37
CA TRP A 38 -16.39 16.44 3.13
C TRP A 38 -15.87 17.88 3.17
N ILE A 39 -16.28 18.75 2.25
CA ILE A 39 -15.78 20.13 2.17
C ILE A 39 -16.29 20.96 3.35
N ALA A 40 -17.60 20.89 3.63
CA ALA A 40 -18.21 21.65 4.73
C ALA A 40 -18.10 20.94 6.09
N LEU A 41 -17.86 19.63 6.10
CA LEU A 41 -17.82 18.81 7.31
C LEU A 41 -16.89 19.37 8.41
N PRO A 42 -15.63 19.77 8.14
CA PRO A 42 -14.73 20.20 9.21
C PRO A 42 -15.25 21.42 9.96
N HIS A 43 -15.79 22.41 9.25
CA HIS A 43 -16.36 23.61 9.86
C HIS A 43 -17.56 23.25 10.75
N LYS A 44 -18.46 22.38 10.27
CA LYS A 44 -19.63 21.94 11.03
C LYS A 44 -19.27 21.07 12.24
N ALA A 45 -18.17 20.32 12.15
CA ALA A 45 -17.63 19.51 13.24
C ALA A 45 -16.74 20.30 14.22
N GLY A 46 -16.56 21.62 14.01
CA GLY A 46 -15.67 22.45 14.83
C GLY A 46 -14.17 22.13 14.67
N LEU A 47 -13.79 21.46 13.58
CA LEU A 47 -12.43 21.03 13.29
C LEU A 47 -11.67 22.07 12.46
N LYS A 48 -10.45 22.41 12.90
CA LYS A 48 -9.48 23.21 12.12
C LYS A 48 -8.72 22.36 11.09
N ARG A 49 -9.43 21.47 10.39
CA ARG A 49 -8.90 20.55 9.37
C ARG A 49 -9.56 20.81 8.02
N CYS A 50 -8.92 20.39 6.93
CA CYS A 50 -9.56 20.43 5.61
C CYS A 50 -10.37 19.15 5.35
N GLY A 51 -11.35 19.25 4.44
CA GLY A 51 -12.22 18.13 4.10
C GLY A 51 -11.50 16.88 3.62
N LYS A 52 -10.46 17.05 2.81
CA LYS A 52 -9.59 15.95 2.37
C LYS A 52 -8.94 15.24 3.56
N SER A 53 -8.46 15.99 4.55
CA SER A 53 -7.86 15.42 5.76
C SER A 53 -8.88 14.62 6.56
N CYS A 54 -10.09 15.16 6.79
CA CYS A 54 -11.15 14.47 7.49
C CYS A 54 -11.57 13.17 6.78
N ARG A 55 -11.75 13.23 5.46
CA ARG A 55 -12.08 12.04 4.64
C ARG A 55 -11.02 10.97 4.77
N LEU A 56 -9.75 11.34 4.62
CA LEU A 56 -8.64 10.41 4.70
C LEU A 56 -8.56 9.78 6.10
N ARG A 57 -8.71 10.60 7.15
CA ARG A 57 -8.68 10.12 8.53
C ARG A 57 -9.81 9.12 8.81
N TRP A 58 -11.03 9.45 8.38
CA TRP A 58 -12.17 8.55 8.53
C TRP A 58 -11.93 7.21 7.82
N LEU A 59 -11.63 7.25 6.51
CA LEU A 59 -11.52 6.06 5.68
C LEU A 59 -10.34 5.14 6.02
N ASN A 60 -9.29 5.67 6.66
CA ASN A 60 -8.08 4.89 6.96
C ASN A 60 -7.92 4.52 8.43
N TYR A 61 -8.62 5.20 9.36
CA TYR A 61 -8.37 5.01 10.79
C TYR A 61 -9.62 4.97 11.68
N LEU A 62 -10.69 5.69 11.36
CA LEU A 62 -11.81 5.85 12.32
C LEU A 62 -13.05 5.03 11.97
N ARG A 63 -13.14 4.51 10.74
CA ARG A 63 -14.26 3.67 10.30
C ARG A 63 -14.29 2.37 11.14
N PRO A 64 -15.46 1.95 11.65
CA PRO A 64 -15.56 0.86 12.65
C PRO A 64 -15.14 -0.52 12.13
N ASP A 65 -15.14 -0.72 10.82
CA ASP A 65 -14.78 -1.95 10.13
C ASP A 65 -13.27 -2.08 9.84
N ILE A 66 -12.44 -1.12 10.27
CA ILE A 66 -11.00 -1.15 10.07
C ILE A 66 -10.32 -1.91 11.20
N LYS A 67 -9.50 -2.90 10.86
CA LYS A 67 -8.69 -3.65 11.82
C LYS A 67 -7.46 -2.86 12.22
N HIS A 68 -7.28 -2.69 13.53
CA HIS A 68 -6.08 -2.12 14.12
C HIS A 68 -5.15 -3.24 14.60
N GLY A 69 -3.92 -3.27 14.09
CA GLY A 69 -2.93 -4.27 14.48
C GLY A 69 -2.02 -4.70 13.32
N GLY A 70 -1.04 -5.55 13.64
CA GLY A 70 -0.11 -6.11 12.67
C GLY A 70 -0.82 -7.01 11.65
N PHE A 71 -0.19 -7.19 10.48
CA PHE A 71 -0.64 -8.15 9.48
C PHE A 71 -0.22 -9.57 9.88
N THR A 72 -1.09 -10.54 9.63
CA THR A 72 -0.75 -11.96 9.80
C THR A 72 0.11 -12.47 8.64
N GLU A 73 0.68 -13.67 8.79
CA GLU A 73 1.47 -14.27 7.71
C GLU A 73 0.59 -14.65 6.51
N GLU A 74 -0.64 -15.08 6.75
CA GLU A 74 -1.64 -15.40 5.73
C GLU A 74 -2.03 -14.15 4.95
N GLU A 75 -2.31 -13.03 5.65
CA GLU A 75 -2.57 -11.75 4.98
C GLU A 75 -1.36 -11.32 4.15
N GLY A 76 -0.14 -11.55 4.66
CA GLY A 76 1.10 -11.26 3.93
C GLY A 76 1.27 -12.12 2.66
N ALA A 77 0.94 -13.40 2.73
CA ALA A 77 0.98 -14.31 1.57
C ALA A 77 0.00 -13.86 0.49
N ILE A 78 -1.24 -13.52 0.86
CA ILE A 78 -2.26 -12.99 -0.04
C ILE A 78 -1.75 -11.71 -0.73
N ILE A 79 -1.14 -10.79 0.01
CA ILE A 79 -0.59 -9.55 -0.55
C ILE A 79 0.50 -9.86 -1.59
N CYS A 80 1.43 -10.77 -1.30
CA CYS A 80 2.46 -11.16 -2.26
C CYS A 80 1.87 -11.75 -3.53
N THR A 81 0.99 -12.74 -3.40
CA THR A 81 0.35 -13.40 -4.55
C THR A 81 -0.43 -12.42 -5.42
N LEU A 82 -1.20 -11.51 -4.81
CA LEU A 82 -1.96 -10.52 -5.57
C LEU A 82 -1.05 -9.42 -6.15
N TYR A 83 0.07 -9.08 -5.50
CA TYR A 83 1.01 -8.12 -6.07
C TYR A 83 1.67 -8.66 -7.34
N ASP A 84 1.98 -9.95 -7.42
CA ASP A 84 2.56 -10.56 -8.62
C ASP A 84 1.64 -10.44 -9.84
N GLY A 85 0.32 -10.53 -9.64
CA GLY A 85 -0.67 -10.38 -10.72
C GLY A 85 -1.14 -8.93 -10.95
N PHE A 86 -1.30 -8.14 -9.89
CA PHE A 86 -1.94 -6.82 -9.95
C PHE A 86 -0.98 -5.64 -9.78
N GLY A 87 0.26 -5.88 -9.36
CA GLY A 87 1.23 -4.84 -9.04
C GLY A 87 0.76 -3.92 -7.90
N SER A 88 1.10 -2.64 -7.99
CA SER A 88 0.80 -1.62 -6.96
C SER A 88 -0.67 -1.14 -6.94
N ARG A 89 -1.61 -1.95 -7.42
CA ARG A 89 -3.06 -1.67 -7.37
C ARG A 89 -3.63 -1.95 -5.98
N TRP A 90 -3.24 -1.14 -5.00
CA TRP A 90 -3.52 -1.38 -3.58
C TRP A 90 -5.00 -1.47 -3.23
N SER A 91 -5.87 -0.71 -3.90
CA SER A 91 -7.31 -0.79 -3.69
C SER A 91 -7.90 -2.14 -4.10
N VAL A 92 -7.37 -2.74 -5.18
CA VAL A 92 -7.76 -4.08 -5.62
C VAL A 92 -7.25 -5.11 -4.62
N ILE A 93 -5.99 -5.02 -4.19
CA ILE A 93 -5.43 -5.97 -3.21
C ILE A 93 -6.20 -5.89 -1.88
N ALA A 94 -6.49 -4.68 -1.40
CA ALA A 94 -7.22 -4.47 -0.15
C ALA A 94 -8.67 -5.02 -0.18
N SER A 95 -9.31 -5.11 -1.36
CA SER A 95 -10.65 -5.70 -1.43
C SER A 95 -10.67 -7.20 -1.10
N HIS A 96 -9.52 -7.88 -1.16
CA HIS A 96 -9.37 -9.28 -0.73
C HIS A 96 -9.02 -9.43 0.76
N LEU A 97 -8.85 -8.33 1.50
CA LEU A 97 -8.40 -8.35 2.90
C LEU A 97 -9.44 -7.65 3.78
N ALA A 98 -10.30 -8.46 4.41
CA ALA A 98 -11.38 -7.95 5.24
C ALA A 98 -10.86 -7.07 6.40
N GLY A 99 -11.26 -5.80 6.38
CA GLY A 99 -10.90 -4.79 7.39
C GLY A 99 -9.52 -4.17 7.20
N ARG A 100 -8.82 -4.41 6.09
CA ARG A 100 -7.57 -3.71 5.73
C ARG A 100 -7.84 -2.65 4.67
N THR A 101 -7.14 -1.52 4.77
CA THR A 101 -7.23 -0.46 3.77
C THR A 101 -6.13 -0.56 2.73
N ASP A 102 -6.33 0.06 1.58
CA ASP A 102 -5.31 0.19 0.53
C ASP A 102 -4.03 0.85 1.07
N ASN A 103 -4.17 1.80 1.99
CA ASN A 103 -3.05 2.41 2.67
C ASN A 103 -2.30 1.43 3.58
N ASP A 104 -3.01 0.58 4.33
CA ASP A 104 -2.39 -0.43 5.19
C ASP A 104 -1.58 -1.44 4.39
N VAL A 105 -2.16 -1.96 3.30
CA VAL A 105 -1.52 -2.93 2.41
C VAL A 105 -0.23 -2.34 1.81
N LYS A 106 -0.32 -1.12 1.26
CA LYS A 106 0.83 -0.40 0.72
C LYS A 106 1.92 -0.20 1.78
N ASN A 107 1.54 0.16 3.01
CA ASN A 107 2.49 0.35 4.10
C ASN A 107 3.17 -0.96 4.50
N TYR A 108 2.39 -2.04 4.64
CA TYR A 108 2.94 -3.36 4.97
C TYR A 108 3.90 -3.87 3.90
N TRP A 109 3.54 -3.70 2.63
CA TRP A 109 4.42 -4.01 1.51
C TRP A 109 5.77 -3.29 1.60
N ASN A 110 5.74 -1.96 1.73
CA ASN A 110 6.95 -1.13 1.71
C ASN A 110 7.83 -1.30 2.95
N THR A 111 7.24 -1.65 4.09
CA THR A 111 7.98 -1.75 5.36
C THR A 111 8.45 -3.17 5.68
N LYS A 112 7.71 -4.20 5.27
CA LYS A 112 7.96 -5.60 5.65
C LYS A 112 8.22 -6.50 4.44
N LEU A 113 7.30 -6.56 3.48
CA LEU A 113 7.35 -7.57 2.41
C LEU A 113 8.45 -7.30 1.39
N LYS A 114 8.59 -6.06 0.90
CA LYS A 114 9.63 -5.69 -0.07
C LYS A 114 11.03 -6.03 0.46
N LYS A 115 11.29 -5.75 1.75
CA LYS A 115 12.57 -6.09 2.40
C LYS A 115 12.77 -7.60 2.52
N LYS A 116 11.73 -8.35 2.91
CA LYS A 116 11.79 -9.82 2.98
C LYS A 116 12.07 -10.45 1.62
N LEU A 117 11.46 -9.95 0.54
CA LEU A 117 11.70 -10.44 -0.83
C LEU A 117 13.12 -10.14 -1.32
N MET A 118 13.60 -8.91 -1.11
CA MET A 118 14.99 -8.55 -1.46
C MET A 118 16.01 -9.37 -0.67
N ALA A 119 15.75 -9.64 0.61
CA ALA A 119 16.60 -10.49 1.44
C ALA A 119 16.59 -11.96 0.96
N LYS A 120 15.42 -12.50 0.60
CA LYS A 120 15.31 -13.87 0.04
C LYS A 120 16.04 -14.01 -1.30
N GLN A 121 15.96 -13.00 -2.17
CA GLN A 121 16.64 -13.01 -3.46
C GLN A 121 18.17 -12.90 -3.31
N ALA A 122 18.66 -12.19 -2.30
CA ALA A 122 20.09 -12.09 -1.99
C ALA A 122 20.69 -13.37 -1.40
N ILE A 123 19.86 -14.31 -0.92
CA ILE A 123 20.29 -15.58 -0.33
C ILE A 123 20.32 -16.71 -1.38
N ILE A 124 19.89 -16.49 -2.63
CA ILE A 124 20.16 -17.45 -3.72
C ILE A 124 21.61 -17.23 -4.16
N PRO A 125 22.56 -18.11 -3.83
CA PRO A 125 23.92 -17.94 -4.28
C PRO A 125 23.96 -18.18 -5.79
N ALA A 126 24.51 -17.21 -6.53
CA ALA A 126 24.64 -17.22 -7.98
C ALA A 126 25.67 -18.26 -8.48
N HIS A 127 25.50 -19.55 -8.16
CA HIS A 127 26.47 -20.59 -8.53
C HIS A 127 25.88 -21.88 -9.12
N ILE A 128 24.61 -21.93 -9.53
CA ILE A 128 24.08 -23.10 -10.23
C ILE A 128 23.40 -22.70 -11.53
N THR A 129 24.20 -22.30 -12.51
CA THR A 129 23.80 -22.47 -13.91
C THR A 129 25.03 -22.81 -14.72
N THR A 130 24.92 -23.88 -15.50
CA THR A 130 25.88 -24.40 -16.49
C THR A 130 26.87 -25.46 -15.97
N VAL A 131 26.34 -26.64 -15.64
CA VAL A 131 26.98 -27.87 -16.10
C VAL A 131 26.24 -28.31 -17.37
N GLY A 132 26.82 -27.97 -18.52
CA GLY A 132 26.40 -28.47 -19.81
C GLY A 132 26.77 -29.94 -19.92
N PHE A 133 25.75 -30.80 -19.98
CA PHE A 133 25.86 -32.19 -20.37
C PHE A 133 25.28 -32.33 -21.77
N SER A 134 26.14 -32.54 -22.77
CA SER A 134 25.99 -33.60 -23.76
C SER A 134 27.24 -33.63 -24.64
N ALA A 135 27.87 -34.79 -24.61
CA ALA A 135 28.93 -35.21 -25.50
C ALA A 135 28.36 -35.47 -26.90
N GLU A 136 29.17 -35.23 -27.93
CA GLU A 136 29.26 -36.10 -29.11
C GLU A 136 30.64 -35.96 -29.75
N LEU A 137 31.24 -37.12 -30.00
CA LEU A 137 32.60 -37.40 -30.47
C LEU A 137 32.65 -37.50 -32.02
N GLN A 138 33.89 -37.45 -32.53
CA GLN A 138 34.41 -37.85 -33.84
C GLN A 138 34.12 -36.93 -35.05
N GLY A 139 35.05 -36.66 -35.97
CA GLY A 139 36.46 -37.04 -36.18
C GLY A 139 37.06 -36.07 -37.23
N GLU A 140 38.35 -35.72 -37.12
CA GLU A 140 39.47 -36.22 -37.94
C GLU A 140 39.65 -35.52 -39.31
N GLY A 141 40.90 -35.14 -39.64
CA GLY A 141 41.38 -34.70 -40.96
C GLY A 141 42.03 -33.31 -40.97
N GLU A 142 43.34 -33.17 -40.65
CA GLU A 142 44.47 -33.06 -41.61
C GLU A 142 44.35 -31.84 -42.56
N GLU A 143 45.16 -30.79 -42.37
CA GLU A 143 46.53 -30.59 -42.88
C GLU A 143 46.57 -29.78 -44.20
N ASN A 144 47.34 -28.69 -44.13
CA ASN A 144 48.16 -28.11 -45.20
C ASN A 144 47.61 -27.11 -46.24
N SER A 145 48.40 -26.03 -46.37
CA SER A 145 48.81 -25.35 -47.61
C SER A 145 47.82 -24.42 -48.33
N ARG A 146 47.98 -23.10 -48.14
CA ARG A 146 48.74 -22.17 -49.02
C ARG A 146 48.44 -20.72 -48.68
#